data_AF-A0A1J3I5W3-F1
#
_entry.id   AF-A0A1J3I5W3-F1
#
_cell.length_a   1.000
_cell.length_b   1.000
_cell.length_c   1.000
_cell.angle_alpha   90.00
_cell.angle_beta   90.00
_cell.angle_gamma   90.00
#
_symmetry.space_group_name_H-M   'P 1'
#
loop_
_entity.id
_entity.type
_entity.pdbx_description
1 polymer ?
#
loop_
_entity_poly.entity_id
_entity_poly.type
_entity_poly.pdbx_seq_one_letter_code
_entity_poly.pdbx_strand_id
1 'polypeptide(L)'
;WMMAQASQGDLSAGLYAWAHNLLPLMGHKNKCHSPESMDLILQFVENILSNPEARAILVNNAVREGERLIPLASFEILLRLTFPDPSGRVKATERFEAIYPLLKEVALAPTGSNTMKQIFTISLNLAGQGISNKRNLE
;
A
#
# COMPACT_ATOMS: atom_id res chain seq x y z
N TRP A 1 -6.70 -4.06 -17.09
CA TRP A 1 -6.13 -3.75 -18.41
C TRP A 1 -5.88 -2.26 -18.62
N MET A 2 -6.89 -1.38 -18.53
CA MET A 2 -6.67 0.08 -18.72
C MET A 2 -5.63 0.69 -17.76
N MET A 3 -5.62 0.30 -16.48
CA MET A 3 -4.59 0.75 -15.52
C MET A 3 -3.16 0.35 -15.91
N ALA A 4 -3.00 -0.83 -16.53
CA ALA A 4 -1.71 -1.32 -17.00
C ALA A 4 -1.22 -0.60 -18.26
N GLN A 5 -2.14 -0.12 -19.10
CA GLN A 5 -1.79 0.74 -20.22
C GLN A 5 -1.40 2.14 -19.73
N ALA A 6 -2.17 2.71 -18.79
CA ALA A 6 -1.85 4.02 -18.21
C ALA A 6 -0.48 4.03 -17.53
N SER A 7 -0.10 2.95 -16.83
CA SER A 7 1.20 2.87 -16.14
C SER A 7 2.41 2.83 -17.08
N GLN A 8 2.24 2.52 -18.37
CA GLN A 8 3.36 2.56 -19.32
C GLN A 8 3.78 4.00 -19.66
N GLY A 9 2.84 4.94 -19.66
CA GLY A 9 3.09 6.36 -19.92
C GLY A 9 3.20 7.22 -18.66
N ASP A 10 2.50 6.85 -17.59
CA ASP A 10 2.45 7.56 -16.32
C ASP A 10 2.46 6.57 -15.14
N LEU A 11 3.66 6.31 -14.59
CA LEU A 11 3.83 5.43 -13.43
C LEU A 11 3.02 5.91 -12.22
N SER A 12 2.89 7.22 -12.03
CA SER A 12 2.13 7.81 -10.93
C SER A 12 0.64 7.55 -11.09
N ALA A 13 0.07 7.65 -12.30
CA ALA A 13 -1.31 7.24 -12.57
C ALA A 13 -1.54 5.76 -12.28
N GLY A 14 -0.60 4.91 -12.70
CA GLY A 14 -0.63 3.47 -12.44
C GLY A 14 -0.67 3.16 -10.95
N LEU A 15 0.25 3.75 -10.18
CA LEU A 15 0.34 3.55 -8.74
C LEU A 15 -0.88 4.13 -8.01
N TYR A 16 -1.34 5.31 -8.41
CA TYR A 16 -2.56 5.92 -7.87
C TYR A 16 -3.75 4.97 -8.05
N ALA A 17 -3.96 4.46 -9.27
CA ALA A 17 -5.06 3.56 -9.56
C ALA A 17 -4.97 2.24 -8.77
N TRP A 18 -3.75 1.68 -8.63
CA TRP A 18 -3.52 0.49 -7.79
C TRP A 18 -3.86 0.75 -6.31
N ALA A 19 -3.34 1.83 -5.74
CA ALA A 19 -3.51 2.13 -4.31
C ALA A 19 -4.96 2.48 -3.94
N HIS A 20 -5.71 3.11 -4.85
CA HIS A 20 -7.10 3.53 -4.60
C HIS A 20 -8.12 2.43 -4.88
N ASN A 21 -7.86 1.54 -5.84
CA ASN A 21 -8.87 0.59 -6.32
C ASN A 21 -8.52 -0.88 -6.08
N LEU A 22 -7.25 -1.26 -6.21
CA LEU A 22 -6.83 -2.66 -6.16
C LEU A 22 -6.37 -3.09 -4.77
N LEU A 23 -5.47 -2.31 -4.15
CA LEU A 23 -4.97 -2.62 -2.81
C LEU A 23 -6.10 -2.74 -1.76
N PRO A 24 -7.17 -1.91 -1.77
CA PRO A 24 -8.27 -2.04 -0.82
C PRO A 24 -9.03 -3.37 -0.89
N LEU A 25 -9.01 -4.05 -2.05
CA LEU A 25 -9.61 -5.37 -2.21
C LEU A 25 -8.87 -6.42 -1.38
N MET A 26 -7.55 -6.28 -1.22
CA MET A 26 -6.70 -7.20 -0.49
C MET A 26 -6.78 -7.00 1.04
N GLY A 27 -7.13 -5.79 1.49
CA GLY A 27 -7.26 -5.48 2.92
C GLY A 27 -8.55 -5.99 3.58
N HIS A 28 -9.54 -6.42 2.79
CA HIS A 28 -10.79 -6.97 3.30
C HIS A 28 -10.76 -8.50 3.25
N LYS A 29 -10.87 -9.15 4.43
CA LYS A 29 -10.94 -10.61 4.56
C LYS A 29 -12.00 -11.29 3.67
N ASN A 30 -13.02 -10.53 3.24
CA ASN A 30 -14.16 -11.02 2.46
C ASN A 30 -14.30 -10.38 1.07
N LYS A 31 -13.22 -9.83 0.47
CA LYS A 31 -13.33 -9.21 -0.87
C LYS A 31 -12.39 -9.78 -1.92
N CYS A 32 -11.15 -10.13 -1.56
CA CYS A 32 -10.24 -10.81 -2.49
C CYS A 32 -10.23 -12.31 -2.18
N HIS A 33 -10.98 -13.08 -2.97
CA HIS A 33 -11.19 -14.52 -2.70
C HIS A 33 -10.34 -15.46 -3.57
N SER A 34 -9.66 -14.96 -4.60
CA SER A 34 -8.84 -15.80 -5.49
C SER A 34 -7.35 -15.47 -5.37
N PRO A 35 -6.50 -16.48 -5.12
CA PRO A 35 -5.04 -16.33 -5.16
C PRO A 35 -4.53 -15.73 -6.47
N GLU A 36 -5.20 -16.04 -7.58
CA GLU A 36 -4.88 -15.52 -8.92
C GLU A 36 -5.10 -14.02 -9.01
N SER A 37 -6.18 -13.49 -8.42
CA SER A 37 -6.41 -12.04 -8.41
C SER A 37 -5.38 -11.32 -7.55
N MET A 38 -5.01 -11.88 -6.40
CA MET A 38 -3.94 -11.31 -5.57
C MET A 38 -2.61 -11.28 -6.32
N ASP A 39 -2.30 -12.36 -7.05
CA ASP A 39 -1.10 -12.47 -7.84
C ASP A 39 -1.05 -11.40 -8.94
N LEU A 40 -2.15 -11.19 -9.68
CA LEU A 40 -2.26 -10.14 -10.70
C LEU A 40 -2.13 -8.73 -10.11
N ILE A 41 -2.72 -8.47 -8.94
CA ILE A 41 -2.62 -7.18 -8.25
C ILE A 41 -1.17 -6.90 -7.83
N LEU A 42 -0.46 -7.90 -7.33
CA LEU A 42 0.96 -7.80 -6.96
C LEU A 42 1.85 -7.64 -8.18
N GLN A 43 1.67 -8.45 -9.22
CA GLN A 43 2.44 -8.35 -10.47
C GLN A 43 2.30 -6.96 -11.10
N PHE A 44 1.11 -6.36 -11.03
CA PHE A 44 0.89 -5.02 -11.57
C PHE A 44 1.76 -3.97 -10.88
N VAL A 45 1.77 -3.92 -9.54
CA VAL A 45 2.61 -2.95 -8.82
C VAL A 45 4.09 -3.29 -8.95
N GLU A 46 4.47 -4.56 -8.94
CA GLU A 46 5.86 -4.98 -9.16
C GLU A 46 6.39 -4.50 -10.52
N ASN A 47 5.59 -4.58 -11.58
CA ASN A 47 5.96 -4.08 -12.90
C ASN A 47 6.10 -2.55 -12.95
N ILE A 48 5.32 -1.81 -12.15
CA ILE A 48 5.52 -0.35 -12.00
C ILE A 48 6.87 -0.09 -11.33
N LEU A 49 7.17 -0.82 -10.25
CA LEU A 49 8.36 -0.61 -9.43
C LEU A 49 9.65 -1.19 -10.05
N SER A 50 9.53 -2.10 -11.04
CA SER A 50 10.67 -2.63 -11.78
C SER A 50 11.28 -1.62 -12.74
N ASN A 51 10.60 -0.50 -13.02
CA ASN A 51 11.19 0.60 -13.78
C ASN A 51 12.33 1.23 -12.96
N PRO A 52 13.55 1.36 -13.51
CA PRO A 52 14.71 1.88 -12.76
C PRO A 52 14.53 3.32 -12.28
N GLU A 53 13.67 4.11 -12.94
CA GLU A 53 13.35 5.49 -12.58
C GLU A 53 12.13 5.60 -11.65
N ALA A 54 11.45 4.49 -11.34
CA ALA A 54 10.21 4.48 -10.54
C ALA A 54 10.37 5.23 -9.22
N ARG A 55 11.49 5.02 -8.52
CA ARG A 55 11.76 5.70 -7.24
C ARG A 55 11.79 7.22 -7.39
N ALA A 56 12.52 7.73 -8.38
CA ALA A 56 12.63 9.16 -8.59
C ALA A 56 11.28 9.76 -9.02
N ILE A 57 10.60 9.11 -9.97
CA ILE A 57 9.31 9.58 -10.50
C ILE A 57 8.23 9.59 -9.42
N LEU A 58 8.06 8.49 -8.69
CA LEU A 58 6.96 8.31 -7.74
C LEU A 58 7.14 9.13 -6.47
N VAL A 59 8.38 9.29 -5.97
CA VAL A 59 8.65 10.13 -4.79
C VAL A 59 8.48 11.61 -5.13
N ASN A 60 8.94 12.06 -6.30
CA ASN A 60 8.77 13.46 -6.73
C ASN A 60 7.30 13.79 -7.01
N ASN A 61 6.53 12.82 -7.52
CA ASN A 61 5.11 12.97 -7.85
C ASN A 61 4.20 12.31 -6.79
N ALA A 62 4.62 12.24 -5.53
CA ALA A 62 3.87 11.56 -4.46
C ALA A 62 2.48 12.19 -4.17
N VAL A 63 2.21 13.38 -4.72
CA VAL A 63 0.90 14.01 -4.76
C VAL A 63 0.45 14.18 -6.21
N ARG A 64 -0.76 13.72 -6.52
CA ARG A 64 -1.41 13.86 -7.82
C ARG A 64 -2.77 14.50 -7.61
N GLU A 65 -3.04 15.59 -8.32
CA GLU A 65 -4.33 16.32 -8.23
C GLU A 65 -4.71 16.75 -6.80
N GLY A 66 -3.70 17.03 -5.96
CA GLY A 66 -3.90 17.41 -4.54
C GLY A 66 -4.08 16.22 -3.59
N GLU A 67 -4.11 14.99 -4.11
CA GLU A 67 -4.23 13.76 -3.33
C GLU A 67 -2.93 12.96 -3.29
N ARG A 68 -2.69 12.20 -2.21
CA ARG A 68 -1.54 11.30 -2.13
C ARG A 68 -1.68 10.17 -3.16
N LEU A 69 -0.58 9.81 -3.83
CA LEU A 69 -0.54 8.60 -4.67
C LEU A 69 -0.97 7.35 -3.89
N ILE A 70 -0.52 7.25 -2.64
CA ILE A 70 -0.95 6.20 -1.72
C ILE A 70 -1.71 6.87 -0.57
N PRO A 71 -3.05 6.75 -0.56
CA PRO A 71 -3.85 7.21 0.56
C PRO A 71 -3.40 6.54 1.84
N LEU A 72 -3.51 7.27 2.95
CA LEU A 72 -3.10 6.76 4.24
C LEU A 72 -3.88 5.50 4.68
N ALA A 73 -5.15 5.39 4.31
CA ALA A 73 -5.93 4.17 4.54
C ALA A 73 -5.37 2.97 3.75
N SER A 74 -4.95 3.19 2.50
CA SER A 74 -4.29 2.17 1.68
C SER A 74 -2.90 1.82 2.24
N PHE A 75 -2.18 2.79 2.80
CA PHE A 75 -0.91 2.55 3.49
C PHE A 75 -1.09 1.69 4.75
N GLU A 76 -2.17 1.87 5.51
CA GLU A 76 -2.52 0.98 6.63
C GLU A 76 -2.73 -0.47 6.18
N ILE A 77 -3.40 -0.66 5.04
CA ILE A 77 -3.59 -1.98 4.42
C ILE A 77 -2.24 -2.58 4.02
N LEU A 78 -1.38 -1.80 3.37
CA LEU A 78 -0.03 -2.23 3.01
C LEU A 78 0.75 -2.72 4.24
N LEU A 79 0.74 -1.97 5.34
CA LEU A 79 1.42 -2.36 6.58
C LEU A 79 0.93 -3.71 7.11
N ARG A 80 -0.38 -3.95 7.11
CA ARG A 80 -0.96 -5.23 7.57
C ARG A 80 -0.60 -6.41 6.67
N LEU A 81 -0.50 -6.17 5.36
CA LEU A 81 -0.13 -7.20 4.38
C LEU A 81 1.38 -7.50 4.39
N THR A 82 2.21 -6.49 4.64
CA THR A 82 3.67 -6.62 4.78
C THR A 82 4.06 -7.27 6.11
N PHE A 83 3.38 -6.92 7.19
CA PHE A 83 3.72 -7.37 8.54
C PHE A 83 2.54 -8.08 9.23
N PRO A 84 2.07 -9.23 8.70
CA PRO A 84 1.03 -10.01 9.35
C PRO A 84 1.57 -10.70 10.61
N ASP A 85 0.64 -11.28 11.40
CA ASP A 85 1.02 -12.21 12.47
C ASP A 85 1.91 -13.35 11.91
N PRO A 86 2.93 -13.83 12.65
CA PRO A 86 3.81 -14.89 12.18
C PRO A 86 3.08 -16.13 11.64
N SER A 87 1.94 -16.50 12.23
CA SER A 87 1.11 -17.63 11.79
C SER A 87 0.32 -17.36 10.50
N GLY A 88 0.15 -16.10 10.12
CA GLY A 88 -0.55 -15.66 8.91
C GLY A 88 0.37 -15.32 7.73
N ARG A 89 1.68 -15.56 7.85
CA ARG A 89 2.64 -15.33 6.76
C ARG A 89 2.37 -16.30 5.61
N VAL A 90 2.29 -15.76 4.41
CA VAL A 90 2.06 -16.50 3.16
C VAL A 90 3.07 -16.06 2.10
N LYS A 91 3.17 -16.76 0.97
CA LYS A 91 4.08 -16.40 -0.14
C LYS A 91 3.92 -14.95 -0.63
N ALA A 92 2.70 -14.42 -0.57
CA ALA A 92 2.43 -13.02 -0.92
C ALA A 92 3.11 -12.03 0.05
N THR A 93 3.33 -12.41 1.32
CA THR A 93 3.98 -11.56 2.33
C THR A 93 5.39 -11.15 1.90
N GLU A 94 6.19 -12.09 1.38
CA GLU A 94 7.57 -11.81 0.92
C GLU A 94 7.58 -10.79 -0.23
N ARG A 95 6.58 -10.85 -1.10
CA ARG A 95 6.42 -9.89 -2.22
C ARG A 95 6.05 -8.50 -1.71
N PHE A 96 5.16 -8.42 -0.73
CA PHE A 96 4.85 -7.16 -0.05
C PHE A 96 6.08 -6.59 0.68
N GLU A 97 6.89 -7.42 1.33
CA GLU A 97 8.13 -7.00 1.97
C GLU A 97 9.14 -6.42 0.95
N ALA A 98 9.23 -7.00 -0.25
CA ALA A 98 10.12 -6.51 -1.30
C ALA A 98 9.71 -5.13 -1.85
N ILE A 99 8.41 -4.88 -2.05
CA ILE A 99 7.92 -3.59 -2.59
C ILE A 99 7.72 -2.51 -1.52
N TYR A 100 7.60 -2.91 -0.25
CA TYR A 100 7.28 -2.01 0.86
C TYR A 100 8.22 -0.81 1.02
N PRO A 101 9.57 -0.93 0.93
CA PRO A 101 10.47 0.19 1.16
C PRO A 101 10.16 1.38 0.25
N LEU A 102 9.97 1.15 -1.05
CA LEU A 102 9.66 2.21 -2.00
C LEU A 102 8.25 2.77 -1.76
N LEU A 103 7.25 1.91 -1.59
CA LEU A 103 5.87 2.36 -1.33
C LEU A 103 5.74 3.17 -0.04
N LYS A 104 6.52 2.83 1.00
CA LYS A 104 6.60 3.60 2.25
C LYS A 104 7.10 5.02 2.00
N GLU A 105 8.15 5.19 1.20
CA GLU A 105 8.67 6.52 0.88
C GLU A 105 7.66 7.38 0.14
N VAL A 106 6.97 6.81 -0.84
CA VAL A 106 5.91 7.50 -1.59
C VAL A 106 4.75 7.88 -0.65
N ALA A 107 4.29 6.95 0.20
CA ALA A 107 3.17 7.20 1.12
C ALA A 107 3.47 8.29 2.16
N LEU A 108 4.72 8.29 2.68
CA LEU A 108 5.17 9.20 3.73
C LEU A 108 5.82 10.48 3.18
N ALA A 109 5.83 10.66 1.87
CA ALA A 109 6.33 11.89 1.26
C ALA A 109 5.59 13.11 1.85
N PRO A 110 6.30 14.23 2.06
CA PRO A 110 5.67 15.44 2.57
C PRO A 110 4.62 15.96 1.59
N THR A 111 3.39 16.16 2.05
CA THR A 111 2.31 16.77 1.24
C THR A 111 1.87 18.12 1.78
N GLY A 112 2.70 18.73 2.64
CA GLY A 112 2.42 19.99 3.32
C GLY A 112 2.20 19.87 4.84
N SER A 113 1.76 20.98 5.44
CA SER A 113 1.79 21.29 6.88
C SER A 113 1.11 20.27 7.81
N ASN A 114 0.13 19.49 7.34
CA ASN A 114 -0.65 18.56 8.17
C ASN A 114 -0.16 17.10 8.13
N THR A 115 0.83 16.78 7.29
CA THR A 115 1.32 15.40 7.05
C THR A 115 1.69 14.68 8.35
N MET A 116 2.45 15.35 9.22
CA MET A 116 2.96 14.73 10.45
C MET A 116 1.84 14.39 11.45
N LYS A 117 0.78 15.20 11.54
CA LYS A 117 -0.38 14.93 12.40
C LYS A 117 -1.13 13.68 11.94
N GLN A 118 -1.30 13.52 10.62
CA GLN A 118 -1.98 12.35 10.06
C GLN A 118 -1.17 11.06 10.27
N ILE A 119 0.14 11.10 9.98
CA ILE A 119 1.05 9.97 10.22
C ILE A 119 1.01 9.55 11.70
N PHE A 120 1.11 10.52 12.62
CA PHE A 120 1.05 10.26 14.05
C PHE A 120 -0.26 9.59 14.47
N THR A 121 -1.39 10.06 13.97
CA THR A 121 -2.72 9.50 14.27
C THR A 121 -2.83 8.03 13.84
N ILE A 122 -2.29 7.69 12.67
CA ILE A 122 -2.32 6.31 12.15
C ILE A 122 -1.41 5.40 12.96
N SER A 123 -0.21 5.87 13.31
CA SER A 123 0.70 5.12 14.18
C SER A 123 0.04 4.79 15.52
N LEU A 124 -0.70 5.74 16.11
CA LEU A 124 -1.47 5.50 17.34
C LEU A 124 -2.58 4.46 17.14
N ASN A 125 -3.35 4.55 16.06
CA ASN A 125 -4.42 3.59 15.76
C ASN A 125 -3.88 2.16 15.55
N LEU A 126 -2.75 2.03 14.86
CA LEU A 126 -2.07 0.75 14.66
C LEU A 126 -1.53 0.17 15.98
N ALA A 127 -0.92 1.01 16.83
CA ALA A 127 -0.43 0.59 18.15
C ALA A 127 -1.56 0.17 19.10
N GLY A 128 -2.70 0.88 19.06
CA GLY A 128 -3.86 0.60 19.92
C GLY A 128 -4.62 -0.68 19.53
N GLN A 129 -4.65 -1.05 18.25
CA GLN A 129 -5.29 -2.29 17.79
C GLN A 129 -4.61 -3.55 18.36
N GLY A 130 -3.32 -3.49 18.72
CA GLY A 130 -2.62 -4.58 19.41
C GLY A 130 -3.06 -4.80 20.87
N ILE A 131 -3.69 -3.81 21.50
CA ILE A 131 -4.09 -3.85 22.92
C ILE A 131 -5.50 -4.45 23.10
N SER A 132 -6.41 -4.23 22.14
CA SER A 132 -7.79 -4.75 22.25
C SER A 132 -7.90 -6.27 22.09
N ASN A 133 -6.93 -6.94 21.46
CA ASN A 133 -7.01 -8.40 21.24
C ASN A 133 -6.54 -9.26 22.44
N LYS A 134 -6.19 -8.64 23.58
CA LYS A 134 -5.76 -9.34 24.81
C LYS A 134 -6.82 -9.45 25.92
N ARG A 135 -8.09 -9.08 25.66
CA ARG A 135 -9.13 -9.02 26.72
C ARG A 135 -10.27 -10.04 26.61
N ASN A 136 -10.15 -11.08 25.78
CA ASN A 136 -11.20 -12.11 25.64
C ASN A 136 -10.72 -13.53 26.02
N LEU A 137 -9.95 -13.64 27.10
CA LEU A 137 -9.59 -14.92 27.72
C LEU A 137 -9.66 -14.78 29.24
N GLU A 138 -10.88 -14.64 29.77
CA GLU A 138 -11.26 -15.01 31.13
C GLU A 138 -12.63 -15.67 31.11
#